data_AF-G3SZ24-F1
#
_entry.id   AF-G3SZ24-F1
#
_cell.length_a   1.000
_cell.length_b   1.000
_cell.length_c   1.000
_cell.angle_alpha   90.00
_cell.angle_beta   90.00
_cell.angle_gamma   90.00
#
_symmetry.space_group_name_H-M   'P 1'
#
loop_
_entity.id
_entity.type
_entity.pdbx_description
1 polymer ?
#
loop_
_entity_poly.entity_id
_entity_poly.type
_entity_poly.pdbx_seq_one_letter_code
_entity_poly.pdbx_strand_id
1 'polypeptide(L)'
;AANVFPFRDARSAPDPVLEAGPLAYGPLPVPLVLDNGSFQARAGWACPGPDPGPEPRLQFRAVCARGRGAARGGPGPQVGNALGSLEPLRWMLRSPFDRNVPVNLELQELLFDYSFQHLGVSSQGCVDHPVVLTEAVCNPLYSRQMMSELLFECYGIPKVAYGIDSLFSFYHNKPKNLTSSALIISSGYQCTHILPILEGRLDAKNCKRINLGGSQAAGYLQRLLQLKYPGHLAAITLSRMEEILHEHSYVAEDYGEELQKWRCPDYYENNVHKMQLPFSSKLLGSTLTSEEKQERRQQQLRRLQELNARRREEKLQLDQERLDRLLCVQELLEDGQMDQFHKALIELNMDSPEELQSYIQKLSSAVEQAKQKILQAEVTLEVDVVDSKPETPDLEQLEPSLEDVESMNDFEPLFSEETPEVEKPVTTVQPVFNLAAYHQLFVGTERIRAPEIIFQPSLIGEEQAGIAETLQYVLDRYPKDVQETLVQNVFLTGGNMMYPGMKARIEKELLEMRPFQSCFQVQLAFNPVLDAWYGARDWALDHLDNHEVWVTRKEYEEKGGEYLKEHCASNIYVPIHLPKQASRSSDTQASGRSTGASGSSAGEHA
;
A
#
# COMPACT_ATOMS: atom_id res chain seq x y z
N ALA A 1 20.17 -19.87 23.98
CA ALA A 1 20.27 -19.22 22.65
C ALA A 1 19.63 -17.84 22.78
N ALA A 2 20.41 -16.80 23.06
CA ALA A 2 19.87 -15.49 23.41
C ALA A 2 19.49 -14.68 22.15
N ASN A 3 18.32 -14.04 22.20
CA ASN A 3 17.82 -12.99 21.29
C ASN A 3 17.68 -13.35 19.79
N VAL A 4 17.27 -14.57 19.45
CA VAL A 4 16.85 -14.89 18.07
C VAL A 4 15.33 -14.78 17.95
N PHE A 5 14.85 -13.97 17.02
CA PHE A 5 13.42 -13.67 16.84
C PHE A 5 12.98 -14.02 15.41
N PRO A 6 11.91 -14.78 15.21
CA PRO A 6 11.35 -15.03 13.88
C PRO A 6 10.50 -13.84 13.41
N PHE A 7 10.43 -13.63 12.09
CA PHE A 7 9.37 -12.78 11.53
C PHE A 7 8.02 -13.51 11.61
N ARG A 8 6.97 -12.76 11.95
CA ARG A 8 5.60 -13.30 11.97
C ARG A 8 5.07 -13.59 10.57
N ASP A 9 5.47 -12.76 9.59
CA ASP A 9 4.98 -12.81 8.19
C ASP A 9 3.45 -13.04 8.16
N ALA A 10 2.74 -12.25 8.97
CA ALA A 10 1.34 -12.49 9.31
C ALA A 10 0.49 -12.64 8.04
N ARG A 11 -0.32 -13.71 8.02
CA ARG A 11 -1.34 -13.92 6.99
C ARG A 11 -2.67 -13.57 7.59
N SER A 12 -3.30 -12.52 7.08
CA SER A 12 -4.66 -12.16 7.48
C SER A 12 -5.65 -13.11 6.83
N ALA A 13 -6.70 -13.49 7.58
CA ALA A 13 -7.91 -13.98 6.94
C ALA A 13 -8.72 -12.77 6.45
N PRO A 14 -9.53 -12.90 5.39
CA PRO A 14 -10.51 -11.86 5.06
C PRO A 14 -11.39 -11.57 6.28
N ASP A 15 -11.68 -10.29 6.53
CA ASP A 15 -12.58 -9.92 7.62
C ASP A 15 -13.94 -10.62 7.43
N PRO A 16 -14.64 -11.03 8.50
CA PRO A 16 -15.96 -11.61 8.36
C PRO A 16 -16.94 -10.57 7.80
N VAL A 17 -17.92 -11.01 7.01
CA VAL A 17 -19.09 -10.18 6.70
C VAL A 17 -19.99 -10.26 7.93
N LEU A 18 -20.07 -9.16 8.68
CA LEU A 18 -20.88 -9.10 9.89
C LEU A 18 -22.34 -8.91 9.49
N GLU A 19 -23.25 -9.66 10.11
CA GLU A 19 -24.66 -9.28 10.10
C GLU A 19 -24.81 -8.06 11.02
N ALA A 20 -25.37 -6.96 10.53
CA ALA A 20 -25.59 -5.82 11.40
C ALA A 20 -26.58 -6.22 12.51
N GLY A 21 -26.27 -5.85 13.75
CA GLY A 21 -27.10 -6.23 14.90
C GLY A 21 -28.50 -5.61 14.84
N PRO A 22 -29.46 -6.07 15.65
CA PRO A 22 -30.83 -5.53 15.68
C PRO A 22 -30.90 -4.01 15.92
N LEU A 23 -29.88 -3.45 16.58
CA LEU A 23 -29.74 -2.02 16.84
C LEU A 23 -29.42 -1.21 15.58
N ALA A 24 -28.66 -1.75 14.62
CA ALA A 24 -28.40 -1.09 13.35
C ALA A 24 -29.67 -1.03 12.48
N TYR A 25 -30.54 -2.03 12.59
CA TYR A 25 -31.86 -2.07 11.94
C TYR A 25 -32.98 -1.46 12.79
N GLY A 26 -32.63 -0.72 13.84
CA GLY A 26 -33.59 0.01 14.65
C GLY A 26 -34.35 1.07 13.84
N PRO A 27 -35.43 1.66 14.39
CA PRO A 27 -36.20 2.68 13.70
C PRO A 27 -35.43 3.99 13.45
N LEU A 28 -34.25 4.16 14.04
CA LEU A 28 -33.41 5.35 13.91
C LEU A 28 -32.03 4.97 13.34
N PRO A 29 -31.50 5.75 12.38
CA PRO A 29 -30.18 5.52 11.83
C PRO A 29 -29.06 5.64 12.88
N VAL A 30 -28.27 4.58 13.03
CA VAL A 30 -27.08 4.56 13.89
C VAL A 30 -25.87 5.11 13.11
N PRO A 31 -25.00 5.96 13.71
CA PRO A 31 -23.79 6.42 13.04
C PRO A 31 -22.75 5.33 12.80
N LEU A 32 -22.09 5.41 11.65
CA LEU A 32 -20.88 4.68 11.30
C LEU A 32 -19.66 5.57 11.58
N VAL A 33 -18.63 5.01 12.19
CA VAL A 33 -17.36 5.68 12.46
C VAL A 33 -16.29 5.07 11.58
N LEU A 34 -15.75 5.89 10.68
CA LEU A 34 -14.68 5.54 9.76
C LEU A 34 -13.42 6.33 10.13
N ASP A 35 -12.48 5.66 10.80
CA ASP A 35 -11.14 6.18 11.00
C ASP A 35 -10.28 5.85 9.77
N ASN A 36 -10.13 6.84 8.89
CA ASN A 36 -9.54 6.73 7.56
C ASN A 36 -8.01 6.93 7.59
N GLY A 37 -7.31 6.08 8.34
CA GLY A 37 -5.86 6.15 8.51
C GLY A 37 -5.06 5.63 7.29
N SER A 38 -3.97 6.32 6.94
CA SER A 38 -3.12 5.96 5.79
C SER A 38 -2.36 4.63 5.91
N PHE A 39 -2.20 4.11 7.13
CA PHE A 39 -1.57 2.80 7.40
C PHE A 39 -2.59 1.70 7.56
N GLN A 40 -3.64 1.98 8.32
CA GLN A 40 -4.70 1.08 8.71
C GLN A 40 -5.99 1.89 8.79
N ALA A 41 -7.02 1.42 8.10
CA ALA A 41 -8.37 1.92 8.24
C ALA A 41 -9.08 1.16 9.36
N ARG A 42 -9.95 1.85 10.10
CA ARG A 42 -10.78 1.25 11.15
C ARG A 42 -12.22 1.67 10.95
N ALA A 43 -13.14 0.72 11.04
CA ALA A 43 -14.55 0.99 10.80
C ALA A 43 -15.42 0.26 11.83
N GLY A 44 -16.54 0.88 12.22
CA GLY A 44 -17.49 0.28 13.14
C GLY A 44 -18.69 1.17 13.42
N TRP A 45 -19.60 0.66 14.23
CA TRP A 45 -20.84 1.33 14.60
C TRP A 45 -20.69 2.12 15.91
N ALA A 46 -21.29 3.29 15.99
CA ALA A 46 -21.44 4.05 17.23
C ALA A 46 -22.75 3.69 17.93
N CYS A 47 -22.75 2.57 18.66
CA CYS A 47 -23.91 2.11 19.44
C CYS A 47 -23.65 2.22 20.96
N PRO A 48 -24.62 2.70 21.75
CA PRO A 48 -24.57 2.55 23.20
C PRO A 48 -25.05 1.14 23.58
N GLY A 49 -24.15 0.21 23.89
CA GLY A 49 -24.54 -1.12 24.39
C GLY A 49 -23.46 -2.21 24.31
N PRO A 50 -23.74 -3.42 24.83
CA PRO A 50 -22.82 -4.56 24.78
C PRO A 50 -22.66 -5.19 23.38
N ASP A 51 -23.49 -4.79 22.40
CA ASP A 51 -23.38 -5.20 21.00
C ASP A 51 -23.83 -4.05 20.07
N PRO A 52 -23.08 -3.65 19.03
CA PRO A 52 -21.68 -3.93 18.72
C PRO A 52 -20.75 -3.21 19.70
N GLY A 53 -19.87 -3.99 20.35
CA GLY A 53 -19.06 -3.58 21.50
C GLY A 53 -18.12 -2.38 21.29
N PRO A 54 -17.30 -2.05 22.30
CA PRO A 54 -16.56 -0.81 22.35
C PRO A 54 -15.41 -0.70 21.34
N GLU A 55 -15.15 -1.69 20.49
CA GLU A 55 -14.01 -1.74 19.57
C GLU A 55 -14.41 -1.53 18.11
N PRO A 56 -13.51 -0.98 17.26
CA PRO A 56 -13.76 -0.95 15.82
C PRO A 56 -13.91 -2.39 15.31
N ARG A 57 -15.03 -2.64 14.62
CA ARG A 57 -15.40 -3.95 14.10
C ARG A 57 -14.46 -4.42 13.00
N LEU A 58 -13.90 -3.49 12.23
CA LEU A 58 -12.95 -3.74 11.16
C LEU A 58 -11.66 -2.98 11.43
N GLN A 59 -10.53 -3.65 11.23
CA GLN A 59 -9.19 -3.07 11.30
C GLN A 59 -8.30 -3.73 10.24
N PHE A 60 -7.97 -3.01 9.18
CA PHE A 60 -7.24 -3.57 8.04
C PHE A 60 -6.30 -2.56 7.40
N ARG A 61 -5.23 -3.05 6.74
CA ARG A 61 -4.24 -2.18 6.08
C ARG A 61 -4.91 -1.36 4.97
N ALA A 62 -4.62 -0.07 4.90
CA ALA A 62 -5.22 0.85 3.92
C ALA A 62 -4.56 0.73 2.52
N VAL A 63 -4.62 -0.48 1.97
CA VAL A 63 -4.03 -0.84 0.68
C VAL A 63 -4.97 -1.73 -0.14
N CYS A 64 -4.90 -1.58 -1.45
CA CYS A 64 -5.62 -2.37 -2.43
C CYS A 64 -4.64 -3.07 -3.38
N ALA A 65 -5.02 -4.21 -3.92
CA ALA A 65 -4.38 -4.80 -5.09
C ALA A 65 -5.44 -5.18 -6.13
N ARG A 66 -5.27 -4.72 -7.37
CA ARG A 66 -6.09 -5.19 -8.50
C ARG A 66 -5.53 -6.54 -8.97
N GLY A 67 -6.36 -7.58 -8.98
CA GLY A 67 -5.98 -8.90 -9.46
C GLY A 67 -5.54 -8.87 -10.93
N ARG A 68 -4.51 -9.63 -11.29
CA ARG A 68 -4.18 -9.87 -12.70
C ARG A 68 -5.24 -10.80 -13.30
N GLY A 69 -6.02 -10.33 -14.27
CA GLY A 69 -6.92 -11.17 -15.05
C GLY A 69 -8.42 -11.02 -14.78
N ALA A 70 -8.89 -9.83 -14.40
CA ALA A 70 -10.34 -9.54 -14.34
C ALA A 70 -11.08 -9.92 -15.65
N ALA A 71 -10.42 -9.83 -16.80
CA ALA A 71 -10.95 -10.27 -18.09
C ALA A 71 -11.11 -11.80 -18.26
N ARG A 72 -10.63 -12.62 -17.30
CA ARG A 72 -10.70 -14.10 -17.33
C ARG A 72 -11.35 -14.71 -16.08
N GLY A 73 -12.19 -13.96 -15.37
CA GLY A 73 -12.90 -14.46 -14.19
C GLY A 73 -12.03 -14.64 -12.93
N GLY A 74 -10.88 -13.94 -12.86
CA GLY A 74 -10.08 -13.88 -11.65
C GLY A 74 -10.81 -13.12 -10.52
N PRO A 75 -10.41 -13.29 -9.25
CA PRO A 75 -10.98 -12.54 -8.14
C PRO A 75 -10.80 -11.03 -8.39
N GLY A 76 -11.85 -10.26 -8.09
CA GLY A 76 -11.89 -8.81 -8.26
C GLY A 76 -10.82 -8.06 -7.45
N PRO A 77 -10.87 -6.72 -7.38
CA PRO A 77 -9.97 -5.96 -6.51
C PRO A 77 -10.06 -6.46 -5.06
N GLN A 78 -8.90 -6.65 -4.44
CA GLN A 78 -8.79 -7.09 -3.04
C GLN A 78 -8.28 -5.93 -2.18
N VAL A 79 -8.78 -5.86 -0.94
CA VAL A 79 -8.55 -4.75 0.00
C VAL A 79 -8.08 -5.32 1.34
N GLY A 80 -7.08 -4.66 1.94
CA GLY A 80 -6.70 -4.91 3.33
C GLY A 80 -6.48 -6.38 3.67
N ASN A 81 -7.23 -6.88 4.64
CA ASN A 81 -7.08 -8.24 5.17
C ASN A 81 -7.45 -9.32 4.15
N ALA A 82 -8.29 -9.00 3.15
CA ALA A 82 -8.67 -9.93 2.08
C ALA A 82 -7.49 -10.33 1.17
N LEU A 83 -6.40 -9.54 1.16
CA LEU A 83 -5.18 -9.84 0.40
C LEU A 83 -4.41 -11.06 0.95
N GLY A 84 -4.68 -11.46 2.19
CA GLY A 84 -4.01 -12.56 2.87
C GLY A 84 -2.58 -12.22 3.27
N SER A 85 -1.64 -12.31 2.33
CA SER A 85 -0.22 -11.99 2.58
C SER A 85 0.22 -10.85 1.67
N LEU A 86 0.79 -9.81 2.29
CA LEU A 86 1.27 -8.64 1.56
C LEU A 86 2.57 -8.93 0.79
N GLU A 87 3.38 -9.89 1.25
CA GLU A 87 4.73 -10.14 0.71
C GLU A 87 4.75 -10.56 -0.77
N PRO A 88 3.89 -11.49 -1.24
CA PRO A 88 3.82 -11.84 -2.65
C PRO A 88 3.24 -10.71 -3.53
N LEU A 89 2.43 -9.83 -2.93
CA LEU A 89 1.70 -8.78 -3.63
C LEU A 89 2.35 -7.40 -3.56
N ARG A 90 3.50 -7.27 -2.88
CA ARG A 90 4.14 -5.98 -2.55
C ARG A 90 4.28 -5.00 -3.72
N TRP A 91 4.54 -5.49 -4.93
CA TRP A 91 4.70 -4.66 -6.14
C TRP A 91 3.37 -4.20 -6.74
N MET A 92 2.27 -4.84 -6.36
CA MET A 92 0.91 -4.56 -6.82
C MET A 92 0.09 -3.75 -5.82
N LEU A 93 0.55 -3.59 -4.58
CA LEU A 93 -0.12 -2.79 -3.56
C LEU A 93 -0.20 -1.32 -4.01
N ARG A 94 -1.35 -0.71 -3.78
CA ARG A 94 -1.62 0.72 -3.98
C ARG A 94 -2.36 1.26 -2.77
N SER A 95 -2.12 2.52 -2.42
CA SER A 95 -2.81 3.22 -1.34
C SER A 95 -3.68 4.34 -1.93
N PRO A 96 -4.87 4.64 -1.37
CA PRO A 96 -5.64 5.82 -1.76
C PRO A 96 -4.99 7.15 -1.33
N PHE A 97 -4.00 7.08 -0.44
CA PHE A 97 -3.35 8.24 0.15
C PHE A 97 -2.07 8.62 -0.58
N ASP A 98 -1.89 9.92 -0.82
CA ASP A 98 -0.58 10.54 -0.96
C ASP A 98 -0.18 11.11 0.39
N ARG A 99 0.89 10.56 0.97
CA ARG A 99 1.22 10.73 2.40
C ARG A 99 -0.01 10.39 3.25
N ASN A 100 -0.61 11.39 3.91
CA ASN A 100 -1.79 11.25 4.77
C ASN A 100 -3.06 11.85 4.15
N VAL A 101 -3.02 12.35 2.90
CA VAL A 101 -4.18 12.98 2.24
C VAL A 101 -4.76 11.99 1.23
N PRO A 102 -6.06 11.69 1.27
CA PRO A 102 -6.70 10.84 0.27
C PRO A 102 -6.79 11.60 -1.06
N VAL A 103 -6.18 11.02 -2.10
CA VAL A 103 -6.12 11.62 -3.45
C VAL A 103 -6.68 10.70 -4.53
N ASN A 104 -6.64 9.38 -4.32
CA ASN A 104 -7.18 8.42 -5.26
C ASN A 104 -8.52 7.89 -4.76
N LEU A 105 -9.60 8.52 -5.25
CA LEU A 105 -10.96 8.24 -4.80
C LEU A 105 -11.50 6.90 -5.31
N GLU A 106 -11.02 6.38 -6.44
CA GLU A 106 -11.35 5.02 -6.88
C GLU A 106 -10.87 3.98 -5.88
N LEU A 107 -9.66 4.15 -5.33
CA LEU A 107 -9.14 3.25 -4.30
C LEU A 107 -9.83 3.49 -2.96
N GLN A 108 -10.22 4.73 -2.66
CA GLN A 108 -10.98 5.06 -1.46
C GLN A 108 -12.37 4.43 -1.46
N GLU A 109 -13.05 4.43 -2.61
CA GLU A 109 -14.32 3.75 -2.83
C GLU A 109 -14.18 2.25 -2.53
N LEU A 110 -13.13 1.59 -3.01
CA LEU A 110 -12.88 0.18 -2.67
C LEU A 110 -12.71 -0.06 -1.16
N LEU A 111 -12.05 0.86 -0.42
CA LEU A 111 -11.92 0.78 1.03
C LEU A 111 -13.27 0.93 1.74
N PHE A 112 -14.12 1.83 1.24
CA PHE A 112 -15.45 2.08 1.80
C PHE A 112 -16.44 0.97 1.44
N ASP A 113 -16.44 0.47 0.21
CA ASP A 113 -17.21 -0.71 -0.19
C ASP A 113 -16.88 -1.90 0.69
N TYR A 114 -15.58 -2.16 0.89
CA TYR A 114 -15.11 -3.20 1.81
C TYR A 114 -15.64 -2.95 3.22
N SER A 115 -15.53 -1.72 3.73
CA SER A 115 -15.98 -1.39 5.08
C SER A 115 -17.50 -1.56 5.25
N PHE A 116 -18.31 -0.99 4.37
CA PHE A 116 -19.77 -1.04 4.46
C PHE A 116 -20.31 -2.46 4.26
N GLN A 117 -19.76 -3.21 3.30
CA GLN A 117 -20.13 -4.61 3.09
C GLN A 117 -19.81 -5.46 4.33
N HIS A 118 -18.60 -5.33 4.88
CA HIS A 118 -18.18 -6.14 6.02
C HIS A 118 -18.81 -5.70 7.34
N LEU A 119 -19.32 -4.46 7.45
CA LEU A 119 -20.13 -4.00 8.58
C LEU A 119 -21.60 -4.41 8.50
N GLY A 120 -22.02 -5.00 7.38
CA GLY A 120 -23.39 -5.50 7.20
C GLY A 120 -24.42 -4.42 6.88
N VAL A 121 -24.02 -3.31 6.26
CA VAL A 121 -24.97 -2.27 5.82
C VAL A 121 -25.94 -2.90 4.80
N SER A 122 -27.22 -2.98 5.15
CA SER A 122 -28.21 -3.76 4.38
C SER A 122 -28.83 -3.00 3.20
N SER A 123 -28.75 -1.67 3.22
CA SER A 123 -29.35 -0.81 2.21
C SER A 123 -28.70 -1.05 0.85
N GLN A 124 -29.51 -1.34 -0.17
CA GLN A 124 -29.02 -1.57 -1.52
C GLN A 124 -28.75 -0.24 -2.21
N GLY A 125 -27.50 -0.02 -2.64
CA GLY A 125 -27.12 1.15 -3.44
C GLY A 125 -27.09 2.48 -2.67
N CYS A 126 -27.21 2.43 -1.33
CA CYS A 126 -26.97 3.58 -0.47
C CYS A 126 -26.48 3.12 0.91
N VAL A 127 -26.05 4.07 1.74
CA VAL A 127 -25.72 3.90 3.15
C VAL A 127 -26.65 4.83 3.92
N ASP A 128 -27.75 4.29 4.45
CA ASP A 128 -28.82 5.05 5.13
C ASP A 128 -28.47 5.49 6.56
N HIS A 129 -27.18 5.53 6.88
CA HIS A 129 -26.62 5.81 8.19
C HIS A 129 -25.72 7.07 8.20
N PRO A 130 -25.77 7.89 9.26
CA PRO A 130 -24.83 8.99 9.44
C PRO A 130 -23.38 8.49 9.45
N VAL A 131 -22.44 9.26 8.91
CA VAL A 131 -21.03 8.88 8.88
C VAL A 131 -20.18 9.91 9.63
N VAL A 132 -19.38 9.46 10.61
CA VAL A 132 -18.26 10.23 11.15
C VAL A 132 -16.99 9.75 10.44
N LEU A 133 -16.30 10.66 9.77
CA LEU A 133 -15.11 10.35 8.98
C LEU A 133 -13.91 11.15 9.50
N THR A 134 -12.81 10.44 9.82
CA THR A 134 -11.57 11.14 10.14
C THR A 134 -10.90 11.70 8.89
N GLU A 135 -10.31 12.90 9.00
CA GLU A 135 -9.56 13.55 7.94
C GLU A 135 -8.22 14.12 8.44
N ALA A 136 -7.33 14.43 7.50
CA ALA A 136 -6.02 15.02 7.81
C ALA A 136 -6.15 16.43 8.42
N VAL A 137 -5.18 16.81 9.25
CA VAL A 137 -5.00 18.20 9.70
C VAL A 137 -4.80 19.10 8.48
N CYS A 138 -5.56 20.18 8.41
CA CYS A 138 -5.60 21.12 7.28
C CYS A 138 -5.86 20.40 5.93
N ASN A 139 -6.78 19.43 5.91
CA ASN A 139 -7.14 18.69 4.70
C ASN A 139 -7.50 19.66 3.54
N PRO A 140 -6.89 19.51 2.34
CA PRO A 140 -7.21 20.36 1.20
C PRO A 140 -8.70 20.37 0.88
N LEU A 141 -9.25 21.56 0.57
CA LEU A 141 -10.68 21.70 0.25
C LEU A 141 -11.09 20.80 -0.92
N TYR A 142 -10.23 20.67 -1.93
CA TYR A 142 -10.50 19.78 -3.07
C TYR A 142 -10.63 18.30 -2.64
N SER A 143 -9.75 17.82 -1.75
CA SER A 143 -9.85 16.44 -1.23
C SER A 143 -11.14 16.23 -0.45
N ARG A 144 -11.54 17.21 0.39
CA ARG A 144 -12.83 17.17 1.11
C ARG A 144 -14.03 17.23 0.17
N GLN A 145 -13.97 18.05 -0.88
CA GLN A 145 -15.01 18.15 -1.90
C GLN A 145 -15.22 16.81 -2.60
N MET A 146 -14.15 16.20 -3.10
CA MET A 146 -14.22 14.89 -3.74
C MET A 146 -14.73 13.80 -2.77
N MET A 147 -14.30 13.85 -1.50
CA MET A 147 -14.79 12.93 -0.48
C MET A 147 -16.27 13.13 -0.19
N SER A 148 -16.75 14.36 -0.14
CA SER A 148 -18.17 14.68 0.06
C SER A 148 -19.01 14.22 -1.13
N GLU A 149 -18.53 14.42 -2.35
CA GLU A 149 -19.15 13.94 -3.58
C GLU A 149 -19.27 12.40 -3.56
N LEU A 150 -18.19 11.69 -3.23
CA LEU A 150 -18.21 10.23 -3.08
C LEU A 150 -19.27 9.79 -2.05
N LEU A 151 -19.32 10.42 -0.88
CA LEU A 151 -20.26 10.05 0.18
C LEU A 151 -21.73 10.36 -0.15
N PHE A 152 -22.03 11.56 -0.67
CA PHE A 152 -23.40 11.99 -0.92
C PHE A 152 -23.96 11.49 -2.27
N GLU A 153 -23.16 11.49 -3.33
CA GLU A 153 -23.63 11.13 -4.66
C GLU A 153 -23.57 9.61 -4.89
N CYS A 154 -22.47 8.96 -4.51
CA CYS A 154 -22.31 7.51 -4.72
C CYS A 154 -22.95 6.69 -3.62
N TYR A 155 -22.73 7.06 -2.35
CA TYR A 155 -23.28 6.30 -1.21
C TYR A 155 -24.62 6.85 -0.69
N GLY A 156 -25.05 8.05 -1.09
CA GLY A 156 -26.36 8.57 -0.71
C GLY A 156 -26.55 8.79 0.79
N ILE A 157 -25.49 9.04 1.56
CA ILE A 157 -25.58 9.14 3.03
C ILE A 157 -26.50 10.29 3.49
N PRO A 158 -27.20 10.15 4.63
CA PRO A 158 -28.07 11.21 5.13
C PRO A 158 -27.31 12.44 5.61
N LYS A 159 -26.19 12.24 6.32
CA LYS A 159 -25.35 13.30 6.89
C LYS A 159 -23.95 12.80 7.24
N VAL A 160 -22.95 13.69 7.18
CA VAL A 160 -21.55 13.42 7.53
C VAL A 160 -21.02 14.43 8.54
N ALA A 161 -20.10 14.00 9.39
CA ALA A 161 -19.25 14.88 10.19
C ALA A 161 -17.78 14.52 9.98
N TYR A 162 -16.95 15.54 9.75
CA TYR A 162 -15.51 15.39 9.53
C TYR A 162 -14.75 15.81 10.78
N GLY A 163 -13.78 14.99 11.22
CA GLY A 163 -12.93 15.36 12.35
C GLY A 163 -11.50 14.87 12.23
N ILE A 164 -10.61 15.45 13.02
CA ILE A 164 -9.20 15.11 13.08
C ILE A 164 -9.02 14.00 14.12
N ASP A 165 -8.40 12.90 13.70
CA ASP A 165 -8.10 11.71 14.51
C ASP A 165 -7.50 12.01 15.90
N SER A 166 -6.48 12.86 15.93
CA SER A 166 -5.76 13.25 17.13
C SER A 166 -6.57 14.16 18.06
N LEU A 167 -7.50 14.95 17.52
CA LEU A 167 -8.44 15.72 18.33
C LEU A 167 -9.49 14.81 18.95
N PHE A 168 -10.00 13.83 18.21
CA PHE A 168 -10.89 12.81 18.79
C PHE A 168 -10.21 12.04 19.92
N SER A 169 -8.98 11.56 19.70
CA SER A 169 -8.17 10.91 20.74
C SER A 169 -8.01 11.79 21.97
N PHE A 170 -7.69 13.08 21.79
CA PHE A 170 -7.55 14.03 22.88
C PHE A 170 -8.85 14.20 23.68
N TYR A 171 -9.99 14.42 23.03
CA TYR A 171 -11.26 14.62 23.73
C TYR A 171 -11.76 13.36 24.43
N HIS A 172 -11.45 12.17 23.89
CA HIS A 172 -11.72 10.89 24.56
C HIS A 172 -10.93 10.76 25.88
N ASN A 173 -9.67 11.18 25.86
CA ASN A 173 -8.78 11.08 27.02
C ASN A 173 -8.93 12.25 28.01
N LYS A 174 -9.59 13.34 27.62
CA LYS A 174 -9.67 14.56 28.43
C LYS A 174 -10.45 14.31 29.73
N PRO A 175 -9.83 14.47 30.91
CA PRO A 175 -10.56 14.49 32.16
C PRO A 175 -11.53 15.67 32.18
N LYS A 176 -12.77 15.47 32.67
CA LYS A 176 -13.79 16.54 32.75
C LYS A 176 -13.34 17.78 33.54
N ASN A 177 -12.33 17.64 34.41
CA ASN A 177 -11.79 18.71 35.26
C ASN A 177 -10.56 19.43 34.68
N LEU A 178 -10.05 19.00 33.53
CA LEU A 178 -8.83 19.57 32.94
C LEU A 178 -9.17 20.77 32.04
N THR A 179 -8.26 21.74 31.99
CA THR A 179 -8.36 22.90 31.10
C THR A 179 -8.57 22.45 29.65
N SER A 180 -9.36 23.21 28.89
CA SER A 180 -9.61 22.92 27.47
C SER A 180 -8.40 23.21 26.57
N SER A 181 -7.29 23.70 27.13
CA SER A 181 -6.05 23.96 26.42
C SER A 181 -5.04 22.82 26.62
N ALA A 182 -4.30 22.50 25.57
CA ALA A 182 -3.33 21.41 25.52
C ALA A 182 -2.38 21.57 24.34
N LEU A 183 -1.27 20.85 24.35
CA LEU A 183 -0.35 20.74 23.22
C LEU A 183 -0.30 19.28 22.78
N ILE A 184 -0.96 18.96 21.67
CA ILE A 184 -1.01 17.59 21.16
C ILE A 184 0.20 17.34 20.27
N ILE A 185 0.89 16.23 20.50
CA ILE A 185 1.92 15.70 19.61
C ILE A 185 1.38 14.37 19.05
N SER A 186 0.98 14.39 17.78
CA SER A 186 0.42 13.24 17.08
C SER A 186 1.40 12.70 16.05
N SER A 187 1.96 11.51 16.26
CA SER A 187 2.84 10.88 15.26
C SER A 187 2.17 9.66 14.62
N GLY A 188 1.84 9.82 13.34
CA GLY A 188 1.21 8.80 12.52
C GLY A 188 2.19 8.13 11.55
N TYR A 189 1.65 7.40 10.60
CA TYR A 189 2.47 6.63 9.66
C TYR A 189 3.23 7.50 8.65
N GLN A 190 2.68 8.63 8.23
CA GLN A 190 3.26 9.43 7.13
C GLN A 190 3.79 10.80 7.56
N CYS A 191 3.37 11.26 8.74
CA CYS A 191 3.72 12.57 9.26
C CYS A 191 3.47 12.64 10.77
N THR A 192 4.11 13.62 11.39
CA THR A 192 3.94 13.99 12.80
C THR A 192 3.40 15.41 12.89
N HIS A 193 2.45 15.66 13.78
CA HIS A 193 1.82 16.96 13.97
C HIS A 193 2.03 17.46 15.39
N ILE A 194 2.23 18.78 15.53
CA ILE A 194 2.20 19.50 16.79
C ILE A 194 1.03 20.47 16.73
N LEU A 195 0.01 20.22 17.55
CA LEU A 195 -1.29 20.86 17.49
C LEU A 195 -1.58 21.59 18.81
N PRO A 196 -1.39 22.92 18.87
CA PRO A 196 -1.78 23.71 20.02
C PRO A 196 -3.30 23.85 20.07
N ILE A 197 -3.89 23.49 21.22
CA ILE A 197 -5.31 23.62 21.52
C ILE A 197 -5.47 24.70 22.56
N LEU A 198 -6.32 25.69 22.29
CA LEU A 198 -6.65 26.77 23.20
C LEU A 198 -8.16 26.81 23.35
N GLU A 199 -8.64 26.83 24.60
CA GLU A 199 -10.07 26.96 24.91
C GLU A 199 -10.95 25.88 24.24
N GLY A 200 -10.39 24.70 23.94
CA GLY A 200 -11.11 23.60 23.31
C GLY A 200 -11.25 23.72 21.79
N ARG A 201 -10.40 24.53 21.16
CA ARG A 201 -10.27 24.62 19.71
C ARG A 201 -8.81 24.57 19.27
N LEU A 202 -8.58 23.97 18.11
CA LEU A 202 -7.28 23.93 17.46
C LEU A 202 -6.88 25.34 17.02
N ASP A 203 -5.68 25.79 17.37
CA ASP A 203 -5.07 26.96 16.74
C ASP A 203 -4.35 26.53 15.45
N ALA A 204 -5.11 26.50 14.35
CA ALA A 204 -4.61 26.07 13.06
C ALA A 204 -3.50 26.97 12.48
N LYS A 205 -3.38 28.23 12.94
CA LYS A 205 -2.33 29.15 12.46
C LYS A 205 -0.94 28.74 12.95
N ASN A 206 -0.88 28.22 14.17
CA ASN A 206 0.37 27.87 14.84
C ASN A 206 0.62 26.36 14.89
N CYS A 207 -0.29 25.53 14.39
CA CYS A 207 -0.02 24.11 14.21
C CYS A 207 1.14 23.86 13.25
N LYS A 208 1.85 22.74 13.45
CA LYS A 208 2.97 22.32 12.60
C LYS A 208 2.86 20.87 12.20
N ARG A 209 3.35 20.60 11.00
CA ARG A 209 3.45 19.27 10.40
C ARG A 209 4.92 19.02 10.06
N ILE A 210 5.42 17.89 10.54
CA ILE A 210 6.70 17.29 10.18
C ILE A 210 6.40 16.14 9.23
N ASN A 211 7.08 16.09 8.09
CA ASN A 211 6.83 15.12 7.03
C ASN A 211 7.48 13.75 7.27
N LEU A 212 7.59 13.36 8.55
CA LEU A 212 8.19 12.13 9.02
C LEU A 212 7.22 11.36 9.90
N GLY A 213 7.13 10.07 9.63
CA GLY A 213 6.35 9.10 10.39
C GLY A 213 6.93 7.69 10.26
N GLY A 214 6.10 6.69 10.55
CA GLY A 214 6.51 5.28 10.57
C GLY A 214 6.97 4.77 9.20
N SER A 215 6.39 5.28 8.11
CA SER A 215 6.73 4.96 6.72
C SER A 215 8.18 5.32 6.41
N GLN A 216 8.59 6.54 6.77
CA GLN A 216 9.96 7.01 6.56
C GLN A 216 10.94 6.24 7.45
N ALA A 217 10.57 5.93 8.70
CA ALA A 217 11.39 5.11 9.59
C ALA A 217 11.57 3.69 9.04
N ALA A 218 10.51 3.06 8.52
CA ALA A 218 10.56 1.73 7.92
C ALA A 218 11.42 1.70 6.66
N GLY A 219 11.24 2.70 5.78
CA GLY A 219 12.08 2.84 4.58
C GLY A 219 13.55 3.12 4.91
N TYR A 220 13.84 3.89 5.95
CA TYR A 220 15.20 4.14 6.39
C TYR A 220 15.85 2.87 6.96
N LEU A 221 15.15 2.16 7.86
CA LEU A 221 15.62 0.88 8.39
C LEU A 221 15.85 -0.15 7.28
N GLN A 222 14.96 -0.21 6.29
CA GLN A 222 15.10 -1.08 5.13
C GLN A 222 16.41 -0.82 4.40
N ARG A 223 16.70 0.46 4.08
CA ARG A 223 17.92 0.85 3.38
C ARG A 223 19.17 0.54 4.20
N LEU A 224 19.14 0.81 5.51
CA LEU A 224 20.27 0.48 6.41
C LEU A 224 20.57 -1.03 6.40
N LEU A 225 19.54 -1.87 6.54
CA LEU A 225 19.74 -3.31 6.56
C LEU A 225 20.09 -3.89 5.19
N GLN A 226 19.57 -3.34 4.09
CA GLN A 226 19.96 -3.75 2.74
C GLN A 226 21.42 -3.42 2.43
N LEU A 227 21.91 -2.27 2.90
CA LEU A 227 23.33 -1.91 2.78
C LEU A 227 24.22 -2.83 3.64
N LYS A 228 23.76 -3.19 4.84
CA LYS A 228 24.47 -4.12 5.75
C LYS A 228 24.46 -5.57 5.26
N TYR A 229 23.38 -5.99 4.60
CA TYR A 229 23.16 -7.36 4.12
C TYR A 229 22.72 -7.41 2.64
N PRO A 230 23.63 -7.12 1.68
CA PRO A 230 23.28 -7.07 0.26
C PRO A 230 22.72 -8.39 -0.28
N GLY A 231 23.21 -9.53 0.21
CA GLY A 231 22.75 -10.87 -0.18
C GLY A 231 21.30 -11.19 0.21
N HIS A 232 20.69 -10.37 1.08
CA HIS A 232 19.32 -10.56 1.58
C HIS A 232 18.35 -9.48 1.11
N LEU A 233 18.70 -8.65 0.12
CA LEU A 233 17.92 -7.50 -0.34
C LEU A 233 16.44 -7.85 -0.60
N ALA A 234 16.18 -8.97 -1.29
CA ALA A 234 14.84 -9.42 -1.63
C ALA A 234 13.99 -9.86 -0.40
N ALA A 235 14.65 -10.23 0.69
CA ALA A 235 14.02 -10.68 1.94
C ALA A 235 13.85 -9.53 2.96
N ILE A 236 14.55 -8.41 2.78
CA ILE A 236 14.43 -7.20 3.61
C ILE A 236 13.33 -6.32 3.02
N THR A 237 12.09 -6.65 3.36
CA THR A 237 10.87 -5.98 2.85
C THR A 237 10.31 -4.98 3.85
N LEU A 238 9.53 -3.99 3.37
CA LEU A 238 8.99 -2.92 4.22
C LEU A 238 8.13 -3.45 5.37
N SER A 239 7.28 -4.45 5.13
CA SER A 239 6.42 -5.06 6.16
C SER A 239 7.23 -5.64 7.32
N ARG A 240 8.34 -6.32 7.02
CA ARG A 240 9.27 -6.87 8.01
C ARG A 240 10.00 -5.77 8.76
N MET A 241 10.33 -4.66 8.08
CA MET A 241 10.96 -3.52 8.76
C MET A 241 9.99 -2.83 9.71
N GLU A 242 8.72 -2.69 9.32
CA GLU A 242 7.65 -2.23 10.22
C GLU A 242 7.53 -3.15 11.46
N GLU A 243 7.62 -4.47 11.29
CA GLU A 243 7.62 -5.43 12.42
C GLU A 243 8.82 -5.22 13.35
N ILE A 244 10.04 -5.04 12.81
CA ILE A 244 11.23 -4.71 13.62
C ILE A 244 10.99 -3.41 14.38
N LEU A 245 10.46 -2.39 13.72
CA LEU A 245 10.18 -1.11 14.36
C LEU A 245 9.18 -1.27 15.51
N HIS A 246 8.04 -1.92 15.27
CA HIS A 246 7.00 -2.03 16.27
C HIS A 246 7.38 -2.92 17.46
N GLU A 247 8.13 -4.01 17.24
CA GLU A 247 8.35 -5.04 18.28
C GLU A 247 9.76 -5.03 18.86
N HIS A 248 10.71 -4.42 18.16
CA HIS A 248 12.13 -4.50 18.53
C HIS A 248 12.79 -3.13 18.63
N SER A 249 12.18 -2.04 18.19
CA SER A 249 12.78 -0.71 18.29
C SER A 249 12.25 0.10 19.47
N TYR A 250 13.00 1.13 19.85
CA TYR A 250 12.65 2.02 20.95
C TYR A 250 13.30 3.39 20.74
N VAL A 251 12.80 4.40 21.46
CA VAL A 251 13.37 5.75 21.47
C VAL A 251 14.28 5.89 22.68
N ALA A 252 15.52 6.31 22.43
CA ALA A 252 16.46 6.62 23.50
C ALA A 252 16.13 7.98 24.13
N GLU A 253 16.17 8.06 25.46
CA GLU A 253 16.03 9.32 26.21
C GLU A 253 17.23 10.24 25.96
N ASP A 254 18.45 9.71 25.98
CA ASP A 254 19.64 10.36 25.47
C ASP A 254 20.24 9.55 24.33
N TYR A 255 20.12 10.05 23.11
CA TYR A 255 20.63 9.35 21.93
C TYR A 255 22.16 9.23 21.95
N GLY A 256 22.87 10.26 22.43
CA GLY A 256 24.33 10.28 22.49
C GLY A 256 24.88 9.26 23.49
N GLU A 257 24.34 9.23 24.71
CA GLU A 257 24.73 8.27 25.74
C GLU A 257 24.36 6.84 25.34
N GLU A 258 23.18 6.64 24.76
CA GLU A 258 22.77 5.31 24.30
C GLU A 258 23.73 4.78 23.24
N LEU A 259 24.14 5.61 22.27
CA LEU A 259 25.16 5.25 21.29
C LEU A 259 26.51 4.88 21.93
N GLN A 260 26.90 5.48 23.06
CA GLN A 260 28.11 5.07 23.78
C GLN A 260 27.98 3.67 24.37
N LYS A 261 26.80 3.31 24.91
CA LYS A 261 26.55 1.95 25.42
C LYS A 261 26.72 0.92 24.31
N TRP A 262 26.18 1.18 23.12
CA TRP A 262 26.28 0.30 21.95
C TRP A 262 27.70 0.08 21.42
N ARG A 263 28.68 0.89 21.82
CA ARG A 263 30.11 0.66 21.50
C ARG A 263 30.75 -0.41 22.37
N CYS A 264 30.18 -0.71 23.53
CA CYS A 264 30.69 -1.73 24.44
C CYS A 264 30.36 -3.13 23.87
N PRO A 265 31.36 -4.02 23.68
CA PRO A 265 31.12 -5.38 23.17
C PRO A 265 30.12 -6.18 24.01
N ASP A 266 30.25 -6.14 25.33
CA ASP A 266 29.35 -6.86 26.24
C ASP A 266 27.91 -6.34 26.13
N TYR A 267 27.73 -5.03 25.99
CA TYR A 267 26.40 -4.45 25.78
C TYR A 267 25.83 -4.86 24.43
N TYR A 268 26.64 -4.85 23.36
CA TYR A 268 26.21 -5.27 22.03
C TYR A 268 25.76 -6.74 22.03
N GLU A 269 26.55 -7.65 22.57
CA GLU A 269 26.23 -9.09 22.58
C GLU A 269 24.94 -9.39 23.36
N ASN A 270 24.70 -8.67 24.45
CA ASN A 270 23.51 -8.85 25.28
C ASN A 270 22.24 -8.21 24.71
N ASN A 271 22.35 -7.17 23.87
CA ASN A 271 21.22 -6.37 23.41
C ASN A 271 20.94 -6.46 21.90
N VAL A 272 21.83 -7.06 21.10
CA VAL A 272 21.58 -7.28 19.67
C VAL A 272 20.42 -8.25 19.47
N HIS A 273 19.49 -7.89 18.58
CA HIS A 273 18.40 -8.78 18.15
C HIS A 273 18.81 -9.48 16.86
N LYS A 274 18.65 -10.80 16.80
CA LYS A 274 18.94 -11.61 15.62
C LYS A 274 17.62 -11.99 14.95
N MET A 275 17.23 -11.22 13.93
CA MET A 275 15.99 -11.44 13.19
C MET A 275 16.19 -12.56 12.16
N GLN A 276 15.46 -13.65 12.32
CA GLN A 276 15.58 -14.83 11.47
C GLN A 276 14.75 -14.66 10.19
N LEU A 277 15.43 -14.51 9.04
CA LEU A 277 14.79 -14.54 7.73
C LEU A 277 14.38 -15.98 7.37
N PRO A 278 13.36 -16.15 6.51
CA PRO A 278 13.03 -17.46 5.96
C PRO A 278 14.19 -17.99 5.11
N PHE A 279 14.53 -19.26 5.33
CA PHE A 279 15.52 -19.97 4.55
C PHE A 279 15.05 -21.39 4.29
N SER A 280 15.41 -21.94 3.13
CA SER A 280 15.15 -23.34 2.81
C SER A 280 16.42 -24.15 3.10
N SER A 281 16.32 -25.17 3.96
CA SER A 281 17.40 -26.13 4.20
C SER A 281 17.70 -27.02 2.99
N LYS A 282 16.82 -27.03 1.98
CA LYS A 282 17.17 -27.58 0.67
C LYS A 282 18.26 -26.68 0.10
N LEU A 283 19.50 -27.15 0.18
CA LEU A 283 20.68 -26.49 -0.37
C LEU A 283 20.34 -25.85 -1.72
N LEU A 284 20.60 -24.54 -1.86
CA LEU A 284 20.88 -23.96 -3.16
C LEU A 284 22.16 -24.65 -3.67
N GLY A 285 21.99 -25.84 -4.27
CA GLY A 285 23.14 -26.72 -4.47
C GLY A 285 22.86 -28.22 -4.52
N SER A 286 21.62 -28.71 -4.68
CA SER A 286 21.51 -29.78 -5.68
C SER A 286 21.60 -29.07 -7.02
N THR A 287 22.81 -28.72 -7.45
CA THR A 287 23.07 -28.56 -8.87
C THR A 287 22.67 -29.89 -9.47
N LEU A 288 21.43 -29.96 -9.95
CA LEU A 288 21.05 -30.93 -10.92
C LEU A 288 22.21 -30.92 -11.93
N THR A 289 22.80 -32.07 -12.19
CA THR A 289 23.92 -32.19 -13.13
C THR A 289 23.55 -31.47 -14.44
N SER A 290 24.53 -31.08 -15.25
CA SER A 290 24.21 -30.47 -16.55
C SER A 290 23.18 -31.32 -17.33
N GLU A 291 23.28 -32.65 -17.20
CA GLU A 291 22.32 -33.62 -17.69
C GLU A 291 20.91 -33.45 -17.08
N GLU A 292 20.76 -33.43 -15.76
CA GLU A 292 19.44 -33.30 -15.12
C GLU A 292 18.75 -31.94 -15.40
N LYS A 293 19.52 -30.86 -15.58
CA LYS A 293 18.98 -29.56 -16.03
C LYS A 293 18.52 -29.61 -17.48
N GLN A 294 19.30 -30.25 -18.34
CA GLN A 294 18.98 -30.41 -19.75
C GLN A 294 17.78 -31.34 -19.95
N GLU A 295 17.68 -32.40 -19.15
CA GLU A 295 16.56 -33.34 -19.13
C GLU A 295 15.28 -32.66 -18.64
N ARG A 296 15.33 -31.83 -17.60
CA ARG A 296 14.15 -31.04 -17.18
C ARG A 296 13.70 -30.04 -18.23
N ARG A 297 14.63 -29.36 -18.91
CA ARG A 297 14.29 -28.46 -20.04
C ARG A 297 13.66 -29.25 -21.18
N GLN A 298 14.21 -30.40 -21.54
CA GLN A 298 13.65 -31.30 -22.55
C GLN A 298 12.26 -31.82 -22.16
N GLN A 299 12.05 -32.21 -20.90
CA GLN A 299 10.74 -32.64 -20.39
C GLN A 299 9.72 -31.49 -20.41
N GLN A 300 10.13 -30.28 -20.06
CA GLN A 300 9.25 -29.10 -20.14
C GLN A 300 8.89 -28.76 -21.59
N LEU A 301 9.85 -28.83 -22.51
CA LEU A 301 9.63 -28.65 -23.95
C LEU A 301 8.68 -29.72 -24.52
N ARG A 302 8.89 -31.00 -24.18
CA ARG A 302 8.01 -32.10 -24.59
C ARG A 302 6.58 -31.90 -24.08
N ARG A 303 6.40 -31.55 -22.81
CA ARG A 303 5.07 -31.26 -22.24
C ARG A 303 4.39 -30.08 -22.95
N LEU A 304 5.15 -29.05 -23.31
CA LEU A 304 4.63 -27.90 -24.05
C LEU A 304 4.24 -28.29 -25.49
N GLN A 305 5.04 -29.12 -26.15
CA GLN A 305 4.75 -29.66 -27.48
C GLN A 305 3.51 -30.55 -27.47
N GLU A 306 3.38 -31.45 -26.49
CA GLU A 306 2.19 -32.31 -26.29
C GLU A 306 0.93 -31.47 -26.05
N LEU A 307 1.02 -30.44 -25.19
CA LEU A 307 -0.12 -29.57 -24.89
C LEU A 307 -0.53 -28.73 -26.12
N ASN A 308 0.43 -28.28 -26.93
CA ASN A 308 0.16 -27.58 -28.18
C ASN A 308 -0.35 -28.52 -29.29
N ALA A 309 0.09 -29.79 -29.35
CA ALA A 309 -0.44 -30.80 -30.26
C ALA A 309 -1.90 -31.11 -29.93
N ARG A 310 -2.19 -31.40 -28.65
CA ARG A 310 -3.56 -31.63 -28.17
C ARG A 310 -4.50 -30.45 -28.46
N ARG A 311 -4.05 -29.21 -28.26
CA ARG A 311 -4.84 -28.02 -28.62
C ARG A 311 -5.11 -27.90 -30.12
N ARG A 312 -4.17 -28.32 -30.98
CA ARG A 312 -4.36 -28.33 -32.44
C ARG A 312 -5.38 -29.39 -32.86
N GLU A 313 -5.32 -30.59 -32.26
CA GLU A 313 -6.28 -31.67 -32.47
C GLU A 313 -7.69 -31.28 -32.00
N GLU A 314 -7.82 -30.75 -30.77
CA GLU A 314 -9.11 -30.30 -30.22
C GLU A 314 -9.75 -29.22 -31.11
N LYS A 315 -8.93 -28.29 -31.62
CA LYS A 315 -9.42 -27.26 -32.56
C LYS A 315 -9.87 -27.88 -33.90
N LEU A 316 -9.07 -28.80 -34.45
CA LEU A 316 -9.43 -29.49 -35.69
C LEU A 316 -10.75 -30.27 -35.54
N GLN A 317 -10.94 -30.93 -34.41
CA GLN A 317 -12.16 -31.67 -34.12
C GLN A 317 -13.38 -30.75 -34.07
N LEU A 318 -13.29 -29.61 -33.37
CA LEU A 318 -14.35 -28.59 -33.34
C LEU A 318 -14.66 -28.02 -34.72
N ASP A 319 -13.64 -27.73 -35.52
CA ASP A 319 -13.80 -27.21 -36.88
C ASP A 319 -14.43 -28.26 -37.81
N GLN A 320 -14.10 -29.56 -37.63
CA GLN A 320 -14.71 -30.67 -38.36
C GLN A 320 -16.18 -30.88 -37.95
N GLU A 321 -16.51 -30.92 -36.66
CA GLU A 321 -17.89 -31.04 -36.19
C GLU A 321 -18.76 -29.88 -36.68
N ARG A 322 -18.18 -28.67 -36.74
CA ARG A 322 -18.86 -27.50 -37.29
C ARG A 322 -19.07 -27.64 -38.79
N LEU A 323 -18.09 -28.14 -39.53
CA LEU A 323 -18.23 -28.41 -40.96
C LEU A 323 -19.33 -29.45 -41.24
N ASP A 324 -19.35 -30.54 -40.48
CA ASP A 324 -20.35 -31.61 -40.62
C ASP A 324 -21.77 -31.07 -40.37
N ARG A 325 -21.96 -30.22 -39.35
CA ARG A 325 -23.25 -29.54 -39.11
C ARG A 325 -23.68 -28.68 -40.29
N LEU A 326 -22.76 -27.94 -40.89
CA LEU A 326 -23.07 -27.09 -42.05
C LEU A 326 -23.40 -27.92 -43.30
N LEU A 327 -22.71 -29.04 -43.50
CA LEU A 327 -23.00 -29.98 -44.58
C LEU A 327 -24.38 -30.63 -44.40
N CYS A 328 -24.78 -31.01 -43.19
CA CYS A 328 -26.15 -31.48 -42.93
C CYS A 328 -27.20 -30.42 -43.29
N VAL A 329 -26.93 -29.13 -43.04
CA VAL A 329 -27.85 -28.06 -43.45
C VAL A 329 -27.87 -27.91 -44.97
N GLN A 330 -26.74 -28.12 -45.66
CA GLN A 330 -26.70 -28.15 -47.12
C GLN A 330 -27.50 -29.33 -47.69
N GLU A 331 -27.45 -30.52 -47.07
CA GLU A 331 -28.23 -31.69 -47.49
C GLU A 331 -29.74 -31.42 -47.42
N LEU A 332 -30.22 -30.69 -46.41
CA LEU A 332 -31.63 -30.28 -46.32
C LEU A 332 -32.08 -29.43 -47.52
N LEU A 333 -31.17 -28.63 -48.10
CA LEU A 333 -31.43 -27.86 -49.31
C LEU A 333 -31.48 -28.79 -50.55
N GLU A 334 -30.58 -29.76 -50.63
CA GLU A 334 -30.50 -30.74 -51.74
C GLU A 334 -31.71 -31.69 -51.75
N ASP A 335 -32.21 -32.08 -50.57
CA ASP A 335 -33.41 -32.91 -50.38
C ASP A 335 -34.73 -32.13 -50.55
N GLY A 336 -34.67 -30.82 -50.80
CA GLY A 336 -35.84 -29.97 -51.03
C GLY A 336 -36.66 -29.64 -49.78
N GLN A 337 -36.11 -29.83 -48.57
CA GLN A 337 -36.78 -29.58 -47.29
C GLN A 337 -36.65 -28.10 -46.86
N MET A 338 -37.26 -27.20 -47.63
CA MET A 338 -37.08 -25.74 -47.49
C MET A 338 -37.45 -25.17 -46.11
N ASP A 339 -38.48 -25.69 -45.44
CA ASP A 339 -38.90 -25.18 -44.12
C ASP A 339 -37.86 -25.48 -43.02
N GLN A 340 -37.25 -26.67 -43.05
CA GLN A 340 -36.22 -27.07 -42.10
C GLN A 340 -34.89 -26.37 -42.41
N PHE A 341 -34.58 -26.18 -43.69
CA PHE A 341 -33.43 -25.42 -44.15
C PHE A 341 -33.46 -23.95 -43.68
N HIS A 342 -34.58 -23.24 -43.86
CA HIS A 342 -34.72 -21.84 -43.41
C HIS A 342 -34.60 -21.72 -41.89
N LYS A 343 -35.17 -22.67 -41.13
CA LYS A 343 -35.04 -22.69 -39.67
C LYS A 343 -33.58 -22.88 -39.24
N ALA A 344 -32.86 -23.79 -39.87
CA ALA A 344 -31.45 -24.05 -39.58
C ALA A 344 -30.54 -22.86 -39.95
N LEU A 345 -30.83 -22.14 -41.04
CA LEU A 345 -30.12 -20.91 -41.41
C LEU A 345 -30.27 -19.81 -40.34
N ILE A 346 -31.48 -19.63 -39.80
CA ILE A 346 -31.73 -18.66 -38.72
C ILE A 346 -30.98 -19.06 -37.45
N GLU A 347 -30.99 -20.34 -37.08
CA GLU A 347 -30.26 -20.86 -35.91
C GLU A 347 -28.74 -20.68 -36.06
N LEU A 348 -28.22 -20.75 -37.27
CA LEU A 348 -26.81 -20.49 -37.61
C LEU A 348 -26.49 -19.00 -37.85
N ASN A 349 -27.52 -18.13 -37.80
CA ASN A 349 -27.42 -16.69 -38.03
C ASN A 349 -26.76 -16.34 -39.38
N MET A 350 -27.20 -17.02 -40.45
CA MET A 350 -26.75 -16.80 -41.82
C MET A 350 -27.91 -16.29 -42.69
N ASP A 351 -27.66 -15.31 -43.54
CA ASP A 351 -28.71 -14.57 -44.23
C ASP A 351 -29.05 -15.16 -45.62
N SER A 352 -28.16 -15.99 -46.19
CA SER A 352 -28.37 -16.57 -47.52
C SER A 352 -27.72 -17.95 -47.72
N PRO A 353 -28.27 -18.78 -48.65
CA PRO A 353 -27.67 -20.07 -49.01
C PRO A 353 -26.29 -19.94 -49.67
N GLU A 354 -26.00 -18.84 -50.35
CA GLU A 354 -24.68 -18.56 -50.92
C GLU A 354 -23.64 -18.28 -49.82
N GLU A 355 -24.06 -17.63 -48.73
CA GLU A 355 -23.22 -17.41 -47.56
C GLU A 355 -22.84 -18.74 -46.90
N LEU A 356 -23.81 -19.66 -46.77
CA LEU A 356 -23.60 -21.03 -46.26
C LEU A 356 -22.56 -21.77 -47.11
N GLN A 357 -22.71 -21.77 -48.43
CA GLN A 357 -21.77 -22.43 -49.35
C GLN A 357 -20.36 -21.83 -49.29
N SER A 358 -20.24 -20.49 -49.23
CA SER A 358 -18.93 -19.83 -49.09
C SER A 358 -18.24 -20.21 -47.77
N TYR A 359 -19.01 -20.30 -46.69
CA TYR A 359 -18.49 -20.66 -45.38
C TYR A 359 -18.04 -22.12 -45.33
N ILE A 360 -18.82 -23.04 -45.91
CA ILE A 360 -18.45 -24.47 -46.06
C ILE A 360 -17.14 -24.60 -46.85
N GLN A 361 -16.97 -23.89 -47.96
CA GLN A 361 -15.74 -23.93 -48.75
C GLN A 361 -14.51 -23.41 -48.00
N LYS A 362 -14.67 -22.30 -47.25
CA LYS A 362 -13.57 -21.74 -46.45
C LYS A 362 -13.19 -22.67 -45.31
N LEU A 363 -14.18 -23.20 -44.60
CA LEU A 363 -13.96 -24.08 -43.45
C LEU A 363 -13.39 -25.43 -43.89
N SER A 364 -13.87 -26.01 -44.98
CA SER A 364 -13.32 -27.26 -45.53
C SER A 364 -11.86 -27.13 -45.96
N SER A 365 -11.50 -26.02 -46.62
CA SER A 365 -10.11 -25.72 -46.97
C SER A 365 -9.22 -25.54 -45.73
N ALA A 366 -9.73 -24.86 -44.68
CA ALA A 366 -9.01 -24.67 -43.43
C ALA A 366 -8.79 -25.99 -42.67
N VAL A 367 -9.82 -26.85 -42.60
CA VAL A 367 -9.75 -28.18 -41.99
C VAL A 367 -8.74 -29.06 -42.74
N GLU A 368 -8.74 -29.05 -44.06
CA GLU A 368 -7.81 -29.85 -44.88
C GLU A 368 -6.35 -29.38 -44.69
N GLN A 369 -6.12 -28.07 -44.69
CA GLN A 369 -4.79 -27.50 -44.40
C GLN A 369 -4.32 -27.83 -42.97
N ALA A 370 -5.23 -27.84 -42.00
CA ALA A 370 -4.91 -28.20 -40.62
C ALA A 370 -4.57 -29.69 -40.49
N LYS A 371 -5.32 -30.58 -41.15
CA LYS A 371 -5.00 -32.03 -41.23
C LYS A 371 -3.61 -32.26 -41.84
N GLN A 372 -3.30 -31.60 -42.96
CA GLN A 372 -1.99 -31.72 -43.60
C GLN A 372 -0.85 -31.24 -42.71
N LYS A 373 -1.03 -30.16 -41.96
CA LYS A 373 -0.02 -29.65 -41.01
C LYS A 373 0.20 -30.57 -39.82
N ILE A 374 -0.83 -31.28 -39.36
CA ILE A 374 -0.71 -32.26 -38.28
C ILE A 374 0.03 -33.50 -38.79
N LEU A 375 -0.36 -34.02 -39.95
CA LEU A 375 0.34 -35.15 -40.61
C LEU A 375 1.83 -34.85 -40.87
N GLN A 376 2.16 -33.65 -41.36
CA GLN A 376 3.55 -33.23 -41.55
C GLN A 376 4.32 -33.13 -40.22
N ALA A 377 3.67 -32.67 -39.16
CA ALA A 377 4.27 -32.59 -37.83
C ALA A 377 4.47 -33.98 -37.18
N GLU A 378 3.58 -34.95 -37.40
CA GLU A 378 3.74 -36.33 -36.95
C GLU A 378 4.88 -37.03 -37.70
N VAL A 379 4.98 -36.85 -39.02
CA VAL A 379 6.09 -37.39 -39.82
C VAL A 379 7.44 -36.81 -39.40
N THR A 380 7.48 -35.52 -39.02
CA THR A 380 8.72 -34.88 -38.52
C THR A 380 9.10 -35.42 -37.14
N LEU A 381 8.13 -35.75 -36.28
CA LEU A 381 8.37 -36.36 -34.96
C LEU A 381 8.87 -37.81 -35.07
N GLU A 382 8.42 -38.59 -36.06
CA GLU A 382 8.90 -39.98 -36.24
C GLU A 382 10.35 -40.05 -36.76
N VAL A 383 10.80 -39.06 -37.53
CA VAL A 383 12.19 -39.00 -38.04
C VAL A 383 13.20 -38.65 -36.93
N ASP A 384 12.82 -37.78 -36.00
CA ASP A 384 13.67 -37.35 -34.87
C ASP A 384 13.84 -38.42 -33.76
N VAL A 385 13.02 -39.49 -33.76
CA VAL A 385 13.09 -40.57 -32.74
C VAL A 385 14.06 -41.69 -33.15
N VAL A 386 14.44 -41.80 -34.42
CA VAL A 386 15.25 -42.91 -34.94
C VAL A 386 16.74 -42.56 -35.08
N ASP A 387 17.13 -41.28 -35.17
CA ASP A 387 18.54 -40.89 -35.29
C ASP A 387 19.11 -40.28 -33.99
N SER A 388 20.12 -40.95 -33.45
CA SER A 388 20.79 -40.56 -32.21
C SER A 388 21.97 -39.63 -32.51
N LYS A 389 21.74 -38.31 -32.52
CA LYS A 389 22.66 -37.24 -32.06
C LYS A 389 22.04 -35.87 -32.35
N PRO A 390 22.05 -34.92 -31.38
CA PRO A 390 21.62 -33.56 -31.68
C PRO A 390 22.74 -32.84 -32.46
N GLU A 391 22.58 -32.69 -33.76
CA GLU A 391 23.19 -31.56 -34.48
C GLU A 391 22.28 -30.35 -34.30
N THR A 392 22.85 -29.26 -33.79
CA THR A 392 22.18 -27.97 -33.62
C THR A 392 22.03 -27.28 -34.97
N PRO A 393 20.81 -26.95 -35.44
CA PRO A 393 20.66 -26.01 -36.54
C PRO A 393 20.76 -24.58 -36.00
N ASP A 394 21.69 -23.81 -36.57
CA ASP A 394 21.72 -22.36 -36.46
C ASP A 394 20.41 -21.76 -36.97
N LEU A 395 19.69 -21.08 -36.09
CA LEU A 395 18.63 -20.14 -36.45
C LEU A 395 18.83 -18.88 -35.61
N GLU A 396 19.80 -18.09 -36.05
CA GLU A 396 19.85 -16.67 -35.80
C GLU A 396 18.69 -15.95 -36.52
N GLN A 397 18.19 -14.91 -35.85
CA GLN A 397 17.41 -13.75 -36.33
C GLN A 397 15.87 -13.80 -36.26
N LEU A 398 15.38 -13.18 -35.17
CA LEU A 398 14.27 -12.21 -35.00
C LEU A 398 13.91 -12.28 -33.50
N GLU A 399 14.21 -11.35 -32.58
CA GLU A 399 14.29 -9.88 -32.55
C GLU A 399 14.87 -9.45 -31.14
N PRO A 400 14.97 -8.16 -30.73
CA PRO A 400 16.22 -7.54 -30.25
C PRO A 400 16.43 -7.41 -28.72
N SER A 401 17.72 -7.22 -28.39
CA SER A 401 18.35 -6.46 -27.29
C SER A 401 17.92 -6.67 -25.83
N LEU A 402 18.74 -7.43 -25.10
CA LEU A 402 19.08 -7.17 -23.69
C LEU A 402 20.57 -7.50 -23.50
N GLU A 403 21.43 -6.68 -24.09
CA GLU A 403 22.79 -6.51 -23.57
C GLU A 403 22.73 -5.60 -22.33
N ASP A 404 23.69 -5.80 -21.43
CA ASP A 404 23.89 -5.18 -20.12
C ASP A 404 23.24 -5.92 -18.94
N VAL A 405 23.84 -7.03 -18.49
CA VAL A 405 24.42 -7.22 -17.14
C VAL A 405 25.01 -8.63 -17.12
N GLU A 406 26.23 -8.81 -17.64
CA GLU A 406 27.09 -9.96 -17.30
C GLU A 406 28.52 -9.68 -17.76
N SER A 407 29.12 -8.61 -17.23
CA SER A 407 30.57 -8.43 -17.21
C SER A 407 30.99 -8.01 -15.82
N MET A 408 31.24 -9.00 -14.97
CA MET A 408 32.16 -8.95 -13.83
C MET A 408 32.09 -10.31 -13.15
N ASN A 409 32.92 -11.27 -13.57
CA ASN A 409 33.51 -12.25 -12.65
C ASN A 409 34.59 -13.19 -13.24
N ASP A 410 35.36 -12.76 -14.24
CA ASP A 410 36.59 -13.48 -14.61
C ASP A 410 37.81 -12.70 -14.15
N PHE A 411 38.23 -12.95 -12.90
CA PHE A 411 39.61 -12.72 -12.46
C PHE A 411 40.21 -14.07 -12.08
N GLU A 412 40.96 -14.63 -13.03
CA GLU A 412 41.81 -15.80 -12.86
C GLU A 412 43.09 -15.41 -12.10
N PRO A 413 43.52 -16.12 -11.04
CA PRO A 413 44.80 -15.85 -10.42
C PRO A 413 45.92 -16.57 -11.18
N LEU A 414 46.70 -15.77 -11.90
CA LEU A 414 48.06 -16.10 -12.35
C LEU A 414 48.93 -16.50 -11.16
N PHE A 415 49.19 -17.78 -10.92
CA PHE A 415 50.48 -18.30 -10.45
C PHE A 415 50.59 -19.80 -10.77
N SER A 416 51.66 -20.14 -11.49
CA SER A 416 52.03 -21.46 -12.01
C SER A 416 52.36 -22.49 -10.93
N GLU A 417 52.06 -23.77 -11.23
CA GLU A 417 52.60 -25.01 -10.64
C GLU A 417 54.15 -24.90 -10.45
N GLU A 418 54.84 -25.51 -9.46
CA GLU A 418 54.78 -26.89 -8.96
C GLU A 418 55.79 -27.00 -7.77
N THR A 419 55.53 -27.85 -6.75
CA THR A 419 56.55 -28.67 -6.03
C THR A 419 55.83 -29.65 -5.08
N PRO A 420 56.26 -30.92 -4.98
CA PRO A 420 55.56 -31.93 -4.18
C PRO A 420 56.15 -32.10 -2.76
N GLU A 421 55.33 -32.71 -1.90
CA GLU A 421 55.63 -33.31 -0.58
C GLU A 421 55.70 -32.37 0.65
N VAL A 422 54.72 -32.50 1.57
CA VAL A 422 54.80 -33.31 2.80
C VAL A 422 53.41 -33.26 3.45
N GLU A 423 52.74 -34.42 3.54
CA GLU A 423 51.51 -34.59 4.32
C GLU A 423 51.81 -34.37 5.81
N LYS A 424 51.30 -33.28 6.37
CA LYS A 424 50.91 -33.23 7.78
C LYS A 424 49.39 -33.24 7.83
N PRO A 425 48.74 -34.06 8.66
CA PRO A 425 47.31 -33.99 8.84
C PRO A 425 47.00 -32.71 9.63
N VAL A 426 46.90 -31.59 8.94
CA VAL A 426 46.23 -30.42 9.47
C VAL A 426 44.76 -30.80 9.49
N THR A 427 44.23 -31.03 10.69
CA THR A 427 42.79 -31.11 10.88
C THR A 427 42.23 -29.72 10.62
N THR A 428 42.03 -29.38 9.35
CA THR A 428 41.26 -28.22 8.92
C THR A 428 39.83 -28.49 9.34
N VAL A 429 39.48 -28.03 10.55
CA VAL A 429 38.08 -27.84 10.92
C VAL A 429 37.56 -26.74 10.00
N GLN A 430 37.02 -27.12 8.84
CA GLN A 430 36.27 -26.17 8.02
C GLN A 430 35.12 -25.68 8.88
N PRO A 431 34.96 -24.36 9.09
CA PRO A 431 33.81 -23.86 9.83
C PRO A 431 32.55 -24.34 9.12
N VAL A 432 31.74 -25.13 9.80
CA VAL A 432 30.49 -25.65 9.26
C VAL A 432 29.62 -24.45 8.90
N PHE A 433 29.44 -24.20 7.61
CA PHE A 433 28.58 -23.13 7.14
C PHE A 433 27.16 -23.36 7.67
N ASN A 434 26.76 -22.56 8.64
CA ASN A 434 25.43 -22.64 9.22
C ASN A 434 24.48 -21.78 8.39
N LEU A 435 23.72 -22.43 7.51
CA LEU A 435 22.75 -21.78 6.63
C LEU A 435 21.70 -20.96 7.40
N ALA A 436 21.26 -21.44 8.57
CA ALA A 436 20.31 -20.72 9.40
C ALA A 436 20.92 -19.42 9.94
N ALA A 437 22.17 -19.48 10.42
CA ALA A 437 22.91 -18.32 10.88
C ALA A 437 23.19 -17.31 9.76
N TYR A 438 23.45 -17.77 8.54
CA TYR A 438 23.61 -16.89 7.37
C TYR A 438 22.35 -16.06 7.07
N HIS A 439 21.16 -16.58 7.39
CA HIS A 439 19.88 -15.90 7.20
C HIS A 439 19.42 -15.11 8.44
N GLN A 440 20.33 -14.74 9.34
CA GLN A 440 20.03 -13.87 10.48
C GLN A 440 20.47 -12.43 10.21
N LEU A 441 19.55 -11.49 10.40
CA LEU A 441 19.86 -10.06 10.43
C LEU A 441 20.16 -9.65 11.87
N PHE A 442 21.37 -9.12 12.11
CA PHE A 442 21.75 -8.63 13.42
C PHE A 442 21.38 -7.15 13.49
N VAL A 443 20.39 -6.84 14.32
CA VAL A 443 19.83 -5.50 14.49
C VAL A 443 20.25 -4.99 15.86
N GLY A 444 21.16 -4.03 15.87
CA GLY A 444 21.73 -3.41 17.08
C GLY A 444 21.28 -1.96 17.16
N THR A 445 22.21 -1.04 16.90
CA THR A 445 21.96 0.42 16.90
C THR A 445 20.84 0.85 15.94
N GLU A 446 20.56 0.07 14.91
CA GLU A 446 19.47 0.35 13.96
C GLU A 446 18.10 0.43 14.66
N ARG A 447 17.94 -0.27 15.80
CA ARG A 447 16.73 -0.27 16.65
C ARG A 447 16.41 1.08 17.29
N ILE A 448 17.43 1.92 17.52
CA ILE A 448 17.25 3.28 18.05
C ILE A 448 17.44 4.35 16.98
N ARG A 449 18.28 4.06 15.99
CA ARG A 449 18.63 5.00 14.92
C ARG A 449 17.46 5.26 13.96
N ALA A 450 16.65 4.24 13.68
CA ALA A 450 15.52 4.40 12.76
C ALA A 450 14.38 5.24 13.37
N PRO A 451 13.97 5.04 14.64
CA PRO A 451 13.03 5.94 15.31
C PRO A 451 13.58 7.35 15.54
N GLU A 452 14.89 7.53 15.71
CA GLU A 452 15.50 8.84 16.00
C GLU A 452 15.25 9.89 14.91
N ILE A 453 14.91 9.49 13.67
CA ILE A 453 14.70 10.42 12.55
C ILE A 453 13.60 11.46 12.82
N ILE A 454 12.63 11.17 13.71
CA ILE A 454 11.58 12.13 14.05
C ILE A 454 12.11 13.26 14.97
N PHE A 455 13.20 13.01 15.69
CA PHE A 455 13.91 13.99 16.51
C PHE A 455 15.08 14.62 15.73
N GLN A 456 15.76 13.83 14.90
CA GLN A 456 16.87 14.27 14.07
C GLN A 456 16.66 13.93 12.58
N PRO A 457 15.84 14.71 11.84
CA PRO A 457 15.56 14.52 10.42
C PRO A 457 16.79 14.47 9.51
N SER A 458 17.87 15.15 9.92
CA SER A 458 19.13 15.19 9.17
C SER A 458 19.76 13.81 8.96
N LEU A 459 19.40 12.80 9.77
CA LEU A 459 19.88 11.42 9.62
C LEU A 459 19.49 10.77 8.28
N ILE A 460 18.44 11.27 7.64
CA ILE A 460 17.97 10.84 6.32
C ILE A 460 18.12 11.92 5.24
N GLY A 461 18.80 13.03 5.58
CA GLY A 461 19.01 14.16 4.68
C GLY A 461 17.79 15.08 4.51
N GLU A 462 16.81 15.01 5.42
CA GLU A 462 15.67 15.93 5.41
C GLU A 462 16.04 17.23 6.14
N GLU A 463 15.77 18.37 5.51
CA GLU A 463 16.08 19.72 6.02
C GLU A 463 15.02 20.25 7.00
N GLN A 464 14.02 19.44 7.36
CA GLN A 464 12.99 19.82 8.32
C GLN A 464 13.51 19.76 9.75
N ALA A 465 12.90 20.57 10.63
CA ALA A 465 13.11 20.50 12.07
C ALA A 465 12.51 19.21 12.65
N GLY A 466 13.15 18.67 13.69
CA GLY A 466 12.63 17.55 14.48
C GLY A 466 11.49 17.96 15.42
N ILE A 467 10.96 16.99 16.18
CA ILE A 467 9.88 17.25 17.15
C ILE A 467 10.28 18.34 18.16
N ALA A 468 11.47 18.26 18.76
CA ALA A 468 11.90 19.19 19.81
C ALA A 468 12.00 20.65 19.32
N GLU A 469 12.71 20.88 18.22
CA GLU A 469 12.85 22.20 17.60
C GLU A 469 11.49 22.76 17.14
N THR A 470 10.63 21.91 16.56
CA THR A 470 9.29 22.32 16.14
C THR A 470 8.42 22.67 17.34
N LEU A 471 8.53 21.93 18.44
CA LEU A 471 7.80 22.18 19.68
C LEU A 471 8.19 23.54 20.27
N GLN A 472 9.49 23.82 20.35
CA GLN A 472 10.01 25.11 20.80
C GLN A 472 9.52 26.24 19.89
N TYR A 473 9.62 26.07 18.58
CA TYR A 473 9.13 27.04 17.60
C TYR A 473 7.65 27.36 17.80
N VAL A 474 6.81 26.35 18.06
CA VAL A 474 5.37 26.54 18.31
C VAL A 474 5.16 27.30 19.61
N LEU A 475 5.85 26.93 20.70
CA LEU A 475 5.71 27.60 21.99
C LEU A 475 6.14 29.08 21.92
N ASP A 476 7.20 29.39 21.17
CA ASP A 476 7.71 30.76 21.00
C ASP A 476 6.72 31.70 20.27
N ARG A 477 5.67 31.16 19.64
CA ARG A 477 4.57 31.95 19.07
C ARG A 477 3.58 32.47 20.10
N TYR A 478 3.65 31.98 21.33
CA TYR A 478 2.70 32.31 22.39
C TYR A 478 3.33 33.15 23.50
N PRO A 479 2.55 34.05 24.14
CA PRO A 479 2.90 34.67 25.41
C PRO A 479 3.22 33.62 26.50
N LYS A 480 4.07 33.99 27.47
CA LYS A 480 4.59 33.05 28.48
C LYS A 480 3.50 32.35 29.31
N ASP A 481 2.43 33.08 29.65
CA ASP A 481 1.25 32.58 30.36
C ASP A 481 0.48 31.51 29.55
N VAL A 482 0.36 31.73 28.24
CA VAL A 482 -0.26 30.77 27.33
C VAL A 482 0.65 29.56 27.13
N GLN A 483 1.97 29.75 27.03
CA GLN A 483 2.92 28.64 27.00
C GLN A 483 2.81 27.76 28.25
N GLU A 484 2.76 28.36 29.45
CA GLU A 484 2.58 27.63 30.72
C GLU A 484 1.28 26.82 30.72
N THR A 485 0.20 27.40 30.20
CA THR A 485 -1.10 26.73 30.06
C THR A 485 -1.04 25.53 29.09
N LEU A 486 -0.39 25.68 27.93
CA LEU A 486 -0.26 24.63 26.93
C LEU A 486 0.55 23.44 27.45
N VAL A 487 1.64 23.69 28.16
CA VAL A 487 2.55 22.63 28.65
C VAL A 487 2.05 21.94 29.93
N GLN A 488 1.03 22.46 30.61
CA GLN A 488 0.33 21.71 31.67
C GLN A 488 -0.38 20.46 31.12
N ASN A 489 -0.54 20.35 29.80
CA ASN A 489 -1.16 19.19 29.17
C ASN A 489 -0.57 18.93 27.79
N VAL A 490 0.61 18.29 27.76
CA VAL A 490 1.21 17.80 26.53
C VAL A 490 0.69 16.38 26.26
N PHE A 491 -0.14 16.22 25.24
CA PHE A 491 -0.84 14.96 24.95
C PHE A 491 -0.20 14.22 23.77
N LEU A 492 0.24 12.99 23.98
CA LEU A 492 0.89 12.16 22.97
C LEU A 492 -0.09 11.13 22.41
N THR A 493 -0.26 11.09 21.09
CA THR A 493 -1.16 10.13 20.42
C THR A 493 -0.62 9.68 19.05
N GLY A 494 -1.21 8.65 18.46
CA GLY A 494 -0.80 8.08 17.18
C GLY A 494 0.14 6.89 17.34
N GLY A 495 0.15 6.00 16.34
CA GLY A 495 0.82 4.71 16.42
C GLY A 495 2.33 4.79 16.71
N ASN A 496 3.01 5.82 16.22
CA ASN A 496 4.45 5.98 16.47
C ASN A 496 4.77 6.41 17.91
N MET A 497 3.79 6.89 18.69
CA MET A 497 4.02 7.22 20.10
C MET A 497 4.15 5.97 20.98
N MET A 498 3.92 4.79 20.41
CA MET A 498 4.04 3.50 21.10
C MET A 498 5.49 3.02 21.29
N TYR A 499 6.49 3.69 20.70
CA TYR A 499 7.88 3.32 20.97
C TYR A 499 8.18 3.43 22.47
N PRO A 500 8.76 2.39 23.09
CA PRO A 500 9.25 2.49 24.46
C PRO A 500 10.24 3.67 24.58
N GLY A 501 10.15 4.43 25.67
CA GLY A 501 11.00 5.61 25.92
C GLY A 501 10.50 6.91 25.29
N MET A 502 9.48 6.89 24.41
CA MET A 502 8.97 8.11 23.76
C MET A 502 8.55 9.20 24.75
N LYS A 503 7.74 8.85 25.76
CA LYS A 503 7.28 9.80 26.77
C LYS A 503 8.45 10.43 27.53
N ALA A 504 9.39 9.61 28.02
CA ALA A 504 10.56 10.09 28.76
C ALA A 504 11.44 11.01 27.90
N ARG A 505 11.63 10.67 26.61
CA ARG A 505 12.34 11.53 25.65
C ARG A 505 11.65 12.89 25.52
N ILE A 506 10.33 12.93 25.32
CA ILE A 506 9.58 14.21 25.22
C ILE A 506 9.65 15.01 26.53
N GLU A 507 9.57 14.36 27.69
CA GLU A 507 9.71 15.00 29.01
C GLU A 507 11.10 15.64 29.17
N LYS A 508 12.16 14.95 28.73
CA LYS A 508 13.52 15.49 28.75
C LYS A 508 13.69 16.68 27.80
N GLU A 509 13.22 16.56 26.56
CA GLU A 509 13.29 17.67 25.58
C GLU A 509 12.55 18.91 26.11
N LEU A 510 11.38 18.73 26.72
CA LEU A 510 10.63 19.80 27.39
C LEU A 510 11.42 20.38 28.57
N LEU A 511 12.03 19.56 29.40
CA LEU A 511 12.85 20.03 30.52
C LEU A 511 14.02 20.90 30.06
N GLU A 512 14.67 20.52 28.97
CA GLU A 512 15.83 21.22 28.42
C GLU A 512 15.45 22.54 27.73
N MET A 513 14.31 22.60 27.03
CA MET A 513 13.88 23.81 26.32
C MET A 513 13.18 24.84 27.22
N ARG A 514 12.61 24.41 28.36
CA ARG A 514 11.79 25.27 29.20
C ARG A 514 12.62 25.99 30.28
N PRO A 515 12.20 27.19 30.73
CA PRO A 515 12.86 27.88 31.82
C PRO A 515 12.96 27.02 33.10
N PHE A 516 14.06 27.19 33.85
CA PHE A 516 14.27 26.53 35.14
C PHE A 516 13.06 26.75 36.08
N GLN A 517 12.64 25.70 36.76
CA GLN A 517 11.44 25.64 37.64
C GLN A 517 10.08 25.72 36.94
N SER A 518 10.02 25.76 35.61
CA SER A 518 8.73 25.59 34.92
C SER A 518 8.16 24.18 35.15
N CYS A 519 6.84 24.11 35.27
CA CYS A 519 6.11 22.85 35.43
C CYS A 519 5.46 22.48 34.10
N PHE A 520 5.47 21.19 33.75
CA PHE A 520 4.78 20.64 32.59
C PHE A 520 4.29 19.22 32.91
N GLN A 521 3.32 18.74 32.14
CA GLN A 521 2.81 17.39 32.29
C GLN A 521 2.66 16.74 30.92
N VAL A 522 3.33 15.61 30.73
CA VAL A 522 3.23 14.80 29.51
C VAL A 522 2.33 13.59 29.77
N GLN A 523 1.28 13.47 28.97
CA GLN A 523 0.28 12.41 29.05
C GLN A 523 0.29 11.63 27.74
N LEU A 524 0.47 10.31 27.83
CA LEU A 524 0.28 9.41 26.70
C LEU A 524 -1.19 8.99 26.70
N ALA A 525 -1.82 8.96 25.52
CA ALA A 525 -3.17 8.44 25.35
C ALA A 525 -3.30 7.01 25.91
N PHE A 526 -4.47 6.63 26.42
CA PHE A 526 -4.69 5.29 26.99
C PHE A 526 -4.48 4.18 25.95
N ASN A 527 -4.96 4.40 24.72
CA ASN A 527 -4.68 3.55 23.57
C ASN A 527 -4.38 4.42 22.35
N PRO A 528 -3.11 4.84 22.15
CA PRO A 528 -2.71 5.77 21.08
C PRO A 528 -3.05 5.29 19.65
N VAL A 529 -3.37 4.00 19.48
CA VAL A 529 -3.75 3.39 18.21
C VAL A 529 -5.26 3.44 17.97
N LEU A 530 -6.08 3.29 19.02
CA LEU A 530 -7.55 3.17 18.91
C LEU A 530 -8.34 4.36 19.44
N ASP A 531 -7.73 5.23 20.25
CA ASP A 531 -8.42 6.35 20.90
C ASP A 531 -9.00 7.36 19.91
N ALA A 532 -8.42 7.49 18.70
CA ALA A 532 -9.02 8.28 17.63
C ALA A 532 -10.41 7.76 17.24
N TRP A 533 -10.55 6.43 17.09
CA TRP A 533 -11.82 5.80 16.77
C TRP A 533 -12.78 5.85 17.97
N TYR A 534 -12.30 5.61 19.21
CA TYR A 534 -13.14 5.75 20.41
C TYR A 534 -13.66 7.17 20.60
N GLY A 535 -12.81 8.18 20.40
CA GLY A 535 -13.22 9.57 20.49
C GLY A 535 -14.22 9.96 19.41
N ALA A 536 -14.05 9.48 18.18
CA ALA A 536 -15.01 9.71 17.11
C ALA A 536 -16.35 9.03 17.39
N ARG A 537 -16.34 7.83 17.96
CA ARG A 537 -17.54 7.12 18.43
C ARG A 537 -18.26 7.88 19.54
N ASP A 538 -17.54 8.25 20.60
CA ASP A 538 -18.13 8.97 21.74
C ASP A 538 -18.69 10.32 21.28
N TRP A 539 -17.95 11.02 20.42
CA TRP A 539 -18.42 12.24 19.79
C TRP A 539 -19.71 12.02 18.98
N ALA A 540 -19.79 10.95 18.18
CA ALA A 540 -20.98 10.63 17.38
C ALA A 540 -22.21 10.39 18.26
N LEU A 541 -22.02 9.66 19.38
CA LEU A 541 -23.08 9.39 20.36
C LEU A 541 -23.56 10.66 21.06
N ASP A 542 -22.62 11.51 21.49
CA ASP A 542 -22.93 12.75 22.21
C ASP A 542 -23.61 13.80 21.31
N HIS A 543 -23.41 13.72 19.99
CA HIS A 543 -23.87 14.73 19.03
C HIS A 543 -24.88 14.21 18.00
N LEU A 544 -25.48 13.03 18.20
CA LEU A 544 -26.38 12.41 17.23
C LEU A 544 -27.53 13.36 16.80
N ASP A 545 -28.14 14.03 17.79
CA ASP A 545 -29.28 14.94 17.62
C ASP A 545 -28.85 16.41 17.42
N ASN A 546 -27.54 16.69 17.41
CA ASN A 546 -27.04 18.06 17.28
C ASN A 546 -26.86 18.46 15.81
N HIS A 547 -27.86 19.14 15.25
CA HIS A 547 -27.82 19.58 13.84
C HIS A 547 -26.71 20.60 13.50
N GLU A 548 -26.05 21.22 14.48
CA GLU A 548 -25.00 22.24 14.24
C GLU A 548 -23.66 21.63 13.80
N VAL A 549 -23.46 20.32 13.94
CA VAL A 549 -22.17 19.68 13.66
C VAL A 549 -22.19 18.70 12.48
N TRP A 550 -23.37 18.29 12.03
CA TRP A 550 -23.53 17.38 10.90
C TRP A 550 -23.83 18.14 9.62
N VAL A 551 -23.06 17.91 8.56
CA VAL A 551 -23.39 18.36 7.21
C VAL A 551 -24.44 17.41 6.64
N THR A 552 -25.63 17.92 6.36
CA THR A 552 -26.72 17.13 5.76
C THR A 552 -26.63 17.13 4.24
N ARG A 553 -27.25 16.14 3.59
CA ARG A 553 -27.33 16.09 2.11
C ARG A 553 -27.89 17.38 1.52
N LYS A 554 -28.96 17.92 2.11
CA LYS A 554 -29.55 19.19 1.69
C LYS A 554 -28.56 20.36 1.78
N GLU A 555 -27.80 20.44 2.86
CA GLU A 555 -26.79 21.49 3.01
C GLU A 555 -25.64 21.32 2.01
N TYR A 556 -25.23 20.10 1.72
CA TYR A 556 -24.25 19.81 0.67
C TYR A 556 -24.77 20.24 -0.72
N GLU A 557 -26.02 19.92 -1.06
CA GLU A 557 -26.64 20.33 -2.33
C GLU A 557 -26.76 21.87 -2.46
N GLU A 558 -27.04 22.56 -1.35
CA GLU A 558 -27.18 24.03 -1.32
C GLU A 558 -25.85 24.79 -1.23
N LYS A 559 -24.87 24.27 -0.48
CA LYS A 559 -23.62 24.98 -0.11
C LYS A 559 -22.37 24.42 -0.78
N GLY A 560 -22.48 23.27 -1.45
CA GLY A 560 -21.40 22.60 -2.18
C GLY A 560 -20.53 21.67 -1.32
N GLY A 561 -19.69 20.87 -2.00
CA GLY A 561 -18.84 19.85 -1.37
C GLY A 561 -17.69 20.37 -0.51
N GLU A 562 -17.35 21.64 -0.61
CA GLU A 562 -16.34 22.26 0.27
C GLU A 562 -16.90 22.70 1.62
N TYR A 563 -18.23 22.67 1.79
CA TYR A 563 -18.89 23.12 3.01
C TYR A 563 -18.50 22.23 4.20
N LEU A 564 -18.08 22.88 5.28
CA LEU A 564 -17.65 22.22 6.52
C LEU A 564 -18.38 22.87 7.70
N LYS A 565 -18.92 22.06 8.59
CA LYS A 565 -19.37 22.51 9.91
C LYS A 565 -18.25 22.38 10.91
N GLU A 566 -17.92 23.48 11.57
CA GLU A 566 -16.83 23.50 12.52
C GLU A 566 -17.28 23.05 13.92
N HIS A 567 -16.52 22.15 14.54
CA HIS A 567 -16.68 21.73 15.93
C HIS A 567 -15.32 21.55 16.61
N CYS A 568 -15.31 21.10 17.87
CA CYS A 568 -14.09 20.99 18.68
C CYS A 568 -13.00 20.10 18.06
N ALA A 569 -13.40 19.13 17.25
CA ALA A 569 -12.52 18.14 16.63
C ALA A 569 -12.41 18.29 15.10
N SER A 570 -13.05 19.28 14.47
CA SER A 570 -12.93 19.49 13.03
C SER A 570 -11.71 20.31 12.65
N ASN A 571 -11.40 20.35 11.36
CA ASN A 571 -10.60 21.44 10.80
C ASN A 571 -11.35 22.79 10.91
N ILE A 572 -10.60 23.87 10.70
CA ILE A 572 -11.14 25.22 10.52
C ILE A 572 -11.36 25.46 9.03
N TYR A 573 -12.48 26.08 8.66
CA TYR A 573 -12.70 26.50 7.29
C TYR A 573 -11.77 27.66 6.96
N VAL A 574 -10.92 27.47 5.95
CA VAL A 574 -10.05 28.52 5.42
C VAL A 574 -10.46 28.80 3.97
N PRO A 575 -11.03 29.98 3.67
CA PRO A 575 -11.43 30.30 2.30
C PRO A 575 -10.20 30.36 1.39
N ILE A 576 -10.20 29.57 0.30
CA ILE A 576 -9.14 29.64 -0.70
C ILE A 576 -9.46 30.78 -1.66
N HIS A 577 -8.67 31.85 -1.62
CA HIS A 577 -8.69 32.86 -2.67
C HIS A 577 -7.88 32.35 -3.87
N LEU A 578 -8.53 31.60 -4.76
CA LEU A 578 -7.94 31.33 -6.07
C LEU A 578 -7.83 32.67 -6.83
N PRO A 579 -6.64 33.06 -7.33
CA PRO A 579 -6.54 34.18 -8.24
C PRO A 579 -7.47 33.89 -9.42
N LYS A 580 -8.46 34.76 -9.68
CA LYS A 580 -9.28 34.65 -10.89
C LYS A 580 -8.31 34.52 -12.07
N GLN A 581 -8.36 33.40 -12.78
CA GLN A 581 -7.63 33.26 -14.03
C GLN A 581 -8.01 34.47 -14.88
N ALA A 582 -7.02 35.30 -15.19
CA ALA A 582 -7.24 36.44 -16.08
C ALA A 582 -7.84 35.87 -17.36
N SER A 583 -9.06 36.30 -17.68
CA SER A 583 -9.69 35.96 -18.95
C SER A 583 -8.69 36.30 -20.04
N ARG A 584 -8.20 35.28 -20.77
CA ARG A 584 -7.42 35.51 -21.99
C ARG A 584 -8.34 36.24 -22.96
N SER A 585 -8.30 37.57 -22.95
CA SER A 585 -8.87 38.38 -24.00
C SER A 585 -8.11 38.03 -25.27
N SER A 586 -8.84 37.47 -26.22
CA SER A 586 -8.38 37.15 -27.56
C SER A 586 -8.17 38.45 -28.35
N ASP A 587 -7.09 39.18 -28.06
CA ASP A 587 -6.63 40.25 -28.94
C ASP A 587 -5.75 39.66 -30.02
N THR A 588 -6.42 39.08 -31.01
CA THR A 588 -5.86 38.82 -32.32
C THR A 588 -5.89 40.14 -33.09
N GLN A 589 -4.87 40.99 -32.92
CA GLN A 589 -4.61 42.06 -33.88
C GLN A 589 -3.35 41.75 -34.67
N ALA A 590 -3.59 41.35 -35.91
CA ALA A 590 -2.62 41.36 -36.97
C ALA A 590 -2.10 42.78 -37.22
N SER A 591 -0.80 42.99 -37.14
CA SER A 591 -0.12 44.01 -37.94
C SER A 591 1.19 43.45 -38.47
N GLY A 592 1.38 43.57 -39.78
CA GLY A 592 2.41 42.88 -40.53
C GLY A 592 3.71 43.67 -40.71
N ARG A 593 4.73 42.89 -41.07
CA ARG A 593 5.89 43.18 -41.94
C ARG A 593 6.94 44.25 -41.55
N SER A 594 8.12 43.69 -41.29
CA SER A 594 9.45 43.98 -41.90
C SER A 594 10.20 45.27 -41.55
N THR A 595 11.40 45.12 -40.96
CA THR A 595 12.73 45.27 -41.62
C THR A 595 13.83 45.54 -40.58
N GLY A 596 15.06 45.09 -40.84
CA GLY A 596 16.28 45.72 -40.32
C GLY A 596 17.18 44.86 -39.41
N ALA A 597 18.37 44.55 -39.93
CA ALA A 597 19.46 43.84 -39.27
C ALA A 597 20.38 44.78 -38.43
N SER A 598 21.43 44.16 -37.84
CA SER A 598 22.57 44.68 -37.04
C SER A 598 22.31 44.78 -35.53
N GLY A 599 23.16 44.36 -34.61
CA GLY A 599 24.53 43.86 -34.64
C GLY A 599 25.00 43.45 -33.22
N SER A 600 26.17 42.83 -33.18
CA SER A 600 27.01 42.27 -32.11
C SER A 600 27.08 42.86 -30.68
N SER A 601 27.42 41.97 -29.73
CA SER A 601 28.34 42.05 -28.55
C SER A 601 27.66 41.47 -27.28
N ALA A 602 28.14 40.42 -26.60
CA ALA A 602 29.42 40.12 -25.92
C ALA A 602 29.68 40.95 -24.65
N GLY A 603 29.89 40.24 -23.51
CA GLY A 603 30.24 40.74 -22.16
C GLY A 603 29.18 40.30 -21.13
N GLU A 604 29.36 39.31 -20.25
CA GLU A 604 30.46 38.96 -19.31
C GLU A 604 30.86 40.07 -18.33
N HIS A 605 31.08 39.62 -17.08
CA HIS A 605 31.42 40.30 -15.80
C HIS A 605 30.21 40.58 -14.88
N ALA A 606 30.20 40.18 -13.62
CA ALA A 606 31.17 39.43 -12.79
C ALA A 606 30.42 38.79 -11.61
#